data_AF-A0A1W2DBU1-F1
#
_entry.id   AF-A0A1W2DBU1-F1
#
_cell.length_a   1.000
_cell.length_b   1.000
_cell.length_c   1.000
_cell.angle_alpha   90.00
_cell.angle_beta   90.00
_cell.angle_gamma   90.00
#
_symmetry.space_group_name_H-M   'P 1'
#
loop_
_entity.id
_entity.type
_entity.pdbx_description
1 polymer ?
#
loop_
_entity_poly.entity_id
_entity_poly.type
_entity_poly.pdbx_seq_one_letter_code
_entity_poly.pdbx_strand_id
1 'polypeptide(L)'
;MRKVTSEVGPRSSVWALIALPLLGVGLGAVNVAANFDLIPGSYWMAKVVGREWGWLLAGFAAAWAGKTWKSSLARALTLLVPAVATYVALDAAMIARTIDGTISGPGLVLVEGIFWEVAAIVAAAGLAAVRRLISVDGLVGMAATAALPTYIAYSAWTARRNAVRAGNDDPALIDVTNVLLPAALIVGAVATLARVMTQQSSQRKSPGADVSMDA
;
A
#
# COMPACT_ATOMS: atom_id res chain seq x y z
N MET A 1 34.93 25.26 11.20
CA MET A 1 34.94 23.86 10.72
C MET A 1 33.63 23.58 9.99
N ARG A 2 33.64 23.47 8.65
CA ARG A 2 32.47 23.08 7.86
C ARG A 2 32.25 21.58 8.01
N LYS A 3 31.08 21.18 8.52
CA LYS A 3 30.62 19.79 8.46
C LYS A 3 30.23 19.50 7.02
N VAL A 4 31.12 18.82 6.28
CA VAL A 4 30.78 18.19 5.00
C VAL A 4 29.82 17.05 5.35
N THR A 5 28.52 17.29 5.19
CA THR A 5 27.53 16.22 5.21
C THR A 5 27.78 15.38 3.96
N SER A 6 28.26 14.16 4.15
CA SER A 6 28.43 13.18 3.09
C SER A 6 27.13 13.04 2.32
N GLU A 7 27.19 13.39 1.04
CA GLU A 7 26.15 13.08 0.07
C GLU A 7 25.89 11.58 0.12
N VAL A 8 24.62 11.22 0.33
CA VAL A 8 24.14 9.87 0.10
C VAL A 8 24.39 9.57 -1.38
N GLY A 9 25.45 8.82 -1.65
CA GLY A 9 25.99 8.67 -3.00
C GLY A 9 25.02 8.01 -4.01
N PRO A 10 25.33 8.10 -5.31
CA PRO A 10 24.47 7.66 -6.42
C PRO A 10 24.07 6.18 -6.38
N ARG A 11 24.79 5.32 -5.65
CA ARG A 11 24.54 3.87 -5.54
C ARG A 11 23.19 3.52 -4.91
N SER A 12 22.68 4.26 -3.91
CA SER A 12 21.39 3.92 -3.28
C SER A 12 20.20 4.21 -4.19
N SER A 13 20.36 5.14 -5.14
CA SER A 13 19.32 5.51 -6.10
C SER A 13 19.19 4.46 -7.22
N VAL A 14 20.30 3.92 -7.71
CA VAL A 14 20.33 2.90 -8.78
C VAL A 14 19.69 1.59 -8.33
N TRP A 15 19.97 1.12 -7.11
CA TRP A 15 19.33 -0.07 -6.57
C TRP A 15 17.83 0.09 -6.42
N ALA A 16 17.33 1.26 -6.04
CA ALA A 16 15.90 1.51 -5.97
C ALA A 16 15.21 1.52 -7.35
N LEU A 17 15.91 1.98 -8.40
CA LEU A 17 15.42 1.98 -9.77
C LEU A 17 15.28 0.57 -10.37
N ILE A 18 16.05 -0.41 -9.87
CA ILE A 18 16.03 -1.79 -10.35
C ILE A 18 15.20 -2.68 -9.42
N ALA A 19 15.34 -2.53 -8.11
CA ALA A 19 14.70 -3.41 -7.13
C ALA A 19 13.19 -3.18 -7.05
N LEU A 20 12.70 -1.93 -7.11
CA LEU A 20 11.26 -1.66 -7.00
C LEU A 20 10.45 -2.25 -8.17
N PRO A 21 10.85 -2.11 -9.45
CA PRO A 21 10.16 -2.77 -10.54
C PRO A 21 10.16 -4.29 -10.40
N LEU A 22 11.30 -4.89 -10.02
CA LEU A 22 11.41 -6.33 -9.83
C LEU A 22 10.52 -6.84 -8.68
N LEU A 23 10.44 -6.08 -7.58
CA LEU A 23 9.49 -6.37 -6.50
C LEU A 23 8.04 -6.23 -6.98
N GLY A 24 7.76 -5.26 -7.84
CA GLY A 24 6.46 -5.11 -8.48
C GLY A 24 6.10 -6.34 -9.32
N VAL A 25 6.97 -6.73 -10.24
CA VAL A 25 6.82 -7.96 -11.05
C VAL A 25 6.60 -9.18 -10.15
N GLY A 26 7.41 -9.32 -9.09
CA GLY A 26 7.25 -10.38 -8.11
C GLY A 26 5.90 -10.37 -7.41
N LEU A 27 5.40 -9.20 -6.98
CA LEU A 27 4.08 -9.06 -6.36
C LEU A 27 2.96 -9.49 -7.31
N GLY A 28 3.02 -9.06 -8.58
CA GLY A 28 2.04 -9.45 -9.59
C GLY A 28 2.05 -10.96 -9.85
N ALA A 29 3.25 -11.55 -10.00
CA ALA A 29 3.41 -12.99 -10.20
C ALA A 29 2.94 -13.82 -8.99
N VAL A 30 3.24 -13.38 -7.77
CA VAL A 30 2.77 -14.03 -6.54
C VAL A 30 1.25 -13.99 -6.42
N ASN A 31 0.62 -12.88 -6.84
CA ASN A 31 -0.84 -12.80 -6.84
C ASN A 31 -1.47 -13.82 -7.80
N VAL A 32 -0.97 -13.90 -9.04
CA VAL A 32 -1.44 -14.93 -9.99
C VAL A 32 -1.16 -16.34 -9.45
N ALA A 33 0.03 -16.59 -8.93
CA ALA A 33 0.35 -17.89 -8.33
C ALA A 33 -0.60 -18.27 -7.20
N ALA A 34 -0.98 -17.31 -6.35
CA ALA A 34 -1.95 -17.52 -5.28
C ALA A 34 -3.38 -17.74 -5.80
N ASN A 35 -3.81 -17.04 -6.85
CA ASN A 35 -5.15 -17.19 -7.41
C ASN A 35 -5.37 -18.52 -8.13
N PHE A 36 -4.31 -19.09 -8.71
CA PHE A 36 -4.35 -20.36 -9.44
C PHE A 36 -3.80 -21.56 -8.65
N ASP A 37 -3.64 -21.42 -7.33
CA ASP A 37 -3.17 -22.49 -6.43
C ASP A 37 -1.80 -23.09 -6.81
N LEU A 38 -0.89 -22.26 -7.34
CA LEU A 38 0.40 -22.71 -7.89
C LEU A 38 1.50 -22.85 -6.83
N ILE A 39 1.29 -22.34 -5.62
CA ILE A 39 2.25 -22.40 -4.50
C ILE A 39 1.59 -22.87 -3.20
N PRO A 40 2.34 -23.48 -2.27
CA PRO A 40 1.81 -23.81 -0.95
C PRO A 40 1.25 -22.58 -0.23
N GLY A 41 0.05 -22.69 0.33
CA GLY A 41 -0.61 -21.60 1.05
C GLY A 41 -1.38 -20.59 0.17
N SER A 42 -1.47 -20.83 -1.14
CA SER A 42 -2.22 -20.01 -2.10
C SER A 42 -3.64 -19.69 -1.65
N TYR A 43 -4.34 -20.66 -1.07
CA TYR A 43 -5.70 -20.49 -0.54
C TYR A 43 -5.84 -19.29 0.42
N TRP A 44 -4.87 -19.11 1.32
CA TRP A 44 -4.80 -17.99 2.26
C TRP A 44 -4.23 -16.73 1.61
N MET A 45 -3.14 -16.89 0.84
CA MET A 45 -2.45 -15.78 0.19
C MET A 45 -3.35 -15.02 -0.77
N ALA A 46 -4.19 -15.71 -1.55
CA ALA A 46 -5.14 -15.10 -2.48
C ALA A 46 -6.10 -14.13 -1.78
N LYS A 47 -6.44 -14.38 -0.51
CA LYS A 47 -7.30 -13.46 0.27
C LYS A 47 -6.55 -12.24 0.78
N VAL A 48 -5.22 -12.29 0.81
CA VAL A 48 -4.36 -11.16 1.20
C VAL A 48 -3.92 -10.35 -0.02
N VAL A 49 -3.30 -11.00 -1.01
CA VAL A 49 -2.74 -10.34 -2.20
C VAL A 49 -3.76 -10.17 -3.32
N GLY A 50 -4.78 -11.04 -3.42
CA GLY A 50 -5.88 -10.91 -4.39
C GLY A 50 -6.93 -9.87 -3.99
N ARG A 51 -6.70 -9.10 -2.92
CA ARG A 51 -7.58 -8.04 -2.41
C ARG A 51 -6.85 -6.71 -2.35
N GLU A 52 -7.59 -5.62 -2.43
CA GLU A 52 -7.05 -4.27 -2.55
C GLU A 52 -6.11 -3.88 -1.40
N TRP A 53 -6.31 -4.41 -0.18
CA TRP A 53 -5.47 -4.10 0.97
C TRP A 53 -4.01 -4.53 0.77
N GLY A 54 -3.74 -5.68 0.13
CA GLY A 54 -2.37 -6.15 -0.11
C GLY A 54 -1.60 -5.19 -1.02
N TRP A 55 -2.24 -4.75 -2.09
CA TRP A 55 -1.70 -3.80 -3.06
C TRP A 55 -1.50 -2.41 -2.46
N LEU A 56 -2.47 -1.93 -1.69
CA LEU A 56 -2.37 -0.62 -1.03
C LEU A 56 -1.26 -0.60 0.02
N LEU A 57 -1.07 -1.67 0.79
CA LEU A 57 0.03 -1.79 1.76
C LEU A 57 1.39 -1.78 1.05
N ALA A 58 1.55 -2.57 -0.02
CA ALA A 58 2.78 -2.63 -0.79
C ALA A 58 3.10 -1.27 -1.44
N GLY A 59 2.10 -0.64 -2.07
CA GLY A 59 2.22 0.70 -2.65
C GLY A 59 2.58 1.75 -1.60
N PHE A 60 1.96 1.70 -0.41
CA PHE A 60 2.24 2.62 0.68
C PHE A 60 3.66 2.45 1.20
N ALA A 61 4.12 1.21 1.36
CA ALA A 61 5.49 0.91 1.77
C ALA A 61 6.52 1.46 0.76
N ALA A 62 6.26 1.32 -0.54
CA ALA A 62 7.10 1.92 -1.57
C ALA A 62 7.10 3.46 -1.51
N ALA A 63 5.91 4.06 -1.35
CA ALA A 63 5.73 5.51 -1.22
C ALA A 63 6.41 6.08 0.04
N TRP A 64 6.43 5.31 1.13
CA TRP A 64 6.90 5.74 2.46
C TRP A 64 8.36 6.20 2.46
N ALA A 65 9.20 5.52 1.69
CA ALA A 65 10.62 5.82 1.52
C ALA A 65 10.88 7.07 0.66
N GLY A 66 9.86 7.63 0.00
CA GLY A 66 9.95 8.92 -0.68
C GLY A 66 9.95 10.09 0.31
N LYS A 67 10.85 11.07 0.11
CA LYS A 67 10.94 12.27 0.96
C LYS A 67 10.03 13.42 0.50
N THR A 68 9.61 13.39 -0.76
CA THR A 68 8.78 14.42 -1.39
C THR A 68 7.59 13.76 -2.06
N TRP A 69 6.52 14.51 -2.32
CA TRP A 69 5.37 14.00 -3.08
C TRP A 69 5.81 13.31 -4.38
N LYS A 70 6.63 14.00 -5.18
CA LYS A 70 7.11 13.48 -6.47
C LYS A 70 7.90 12.18 -6.30
N SER A 71 8.76 12.10 -5.29
CA SER A 71 9.53 10.90 -4.99
C SER A 71 8.66 9.75 -4.49
N SER A 72 7.69 10.01 -3.61
CA SER A 72 6.73 9.02 -3.13
C SER A 72 5.84 8.49 -4.26
N LEU A 73 5.33 9.39 -5.11
CA LEU A 73 4.55 9.03 -6.29
C LEU A 73 5.37 8.17 -7.25
N ALA A 74 6.57 8.61 -7.61
CA ALA A 74 7.45 7.86 -8.51
C ALA A 74 7.70 6.44 -7.96
N ARG A 75 8.06 6.31 -6.68
CA ARG A 75 8.32 5.00 -6.08
C ARG A 75 7.08 4.10 -6.03
N ALA A 76 5.91 4.66 -5.72
CA ALA A 76 4.66 3.92 -5.74
C ALA A 76 4.32 3.43 -7.15
N LEU A 77 4.46 4.29 -8.18
CA LEU A 77 4.29 3.91 -9.58
C LEU A 77 5.29 2.84 -10.02
N THR A 78 6.57 3.01 -9.67
CA THR A 78 7.65 2.08 -9.99
C THR A 78 7.42 0.68 -9.39
N LEU A 79 6.62 0.55 -8.34
CA LEU A 79 6.19 -0.74 -7.80
C LEU A 79 4.86 -1.20 -8.43
N LEU A 80 3.82 -0.38 -8.36
CA LEU A 80 2.44 -0.79 -8.66
C LEU A 80 2.19 -1.03 -10.14
N VAL A 81 2.74 -0.20 -11.03
CA VAL A 81 2.55 -0.34 -12.48
C VAL A 81 3.14 -1.67 -12.98
N PRO A 82 4.43 -2.01 -12.71
CA PRO A 82 4.94 -3.32 -13.08
C PRO A 82 4.19 -4.49 -12.44
N ALA A 83 3.69 -4.32 -11.21
CA ALA A 83 2.93 -5.35 -10.53
C ALA A 83 1.57 -5.62 -11.19
N VAL A 84 0.84 -4.57 -11.56
CA VAL A 84 -0.47 -4.69 -12.23
C VAL A 84 -0.30 -5.22 -13.65
N ALA A 85 0.65 -4.69 -14.43
CA ALA A 85 0.97 -5.21 -15.75
C ALA A 85 1.29 -6.72 -15.71
N THR A 86 2.13 -7.13 -14.75
CA THR A 86 2.49 -8.55 -14.58
C THR A 86 1.29 -9.39 -14.18
N TYR A 87 0.48 -8.91 -13.24
CA TYR A 87 -0.75 -9.59 -12.81
C TYR A 87 -1.69 -9.81 -14.00
N VAL A 88 -2.07 -8.76 -14.71
CA VAL A 88 -3.02 -8.84 -15.83
C VAL A 88 -2.51 -9.77 -16.94
N ALA A 89 -1.23 -9.66 -17.30
CA ALA A 89 -0.65 -10.49 -18.37
C ALA A 89 -0.62 -11.97 -17.99
N LEU A 90 -0.19 -12.30 -16.77
CA LEU A 90 -0.10 -13.69 -16.31
C LEU A 90 -1.47 -14.29 -16.00
N ASP A 91 -2.38 -13.50 -15.43
CA ASP A 91 -3.76 -13.92 -15.13
C ASP A 91 -4.50 -14.27 -16.42
N ALA A 92 -4.42 -13.41 -17.45
CA ALA A 92 -4.99 -13.70 -18.77
C ALA A 92 -4.40 -14.96 -19.40
N ALA A 93 -3.08 -15.16 -19.30
CA ALA A 93 -2.43 -16.37 -19.81
C ALA A 93 -2.87 -17.64 -19.06
N MET A 94 -3.12 -17.55 -17.76
CA MET A 94 -3.60 -18.66 -16.94
C MET A 94 -5.07 -18.98 -17.20
N ILE A 95 -5.93 -17.98 -17.34
CA ILE A 95 -7.35 -18.16 -17.72
C ILE A 95 -7.44 -18.87 -19.07
N ALA A 96 -6.69 -18.40 -20.06
CA ALA A 96 -6.67 -19.00 -21.41
C ALA A 96 -6.18 -20.46 -21.41
N ARG A 97 -5.41 -20.89 -20.40
CA ARG A 97 -4.93 -22.27 -20.26
C ARG A 97 -5.85 -23.18 -19.45
N THR A 98 -6.64 -22.62 -18.53
CA THR A 98 -7.38 -23.41 -17.53
C THR A 98 -8.88 -23.49 -17.80
N ILE A 99 -9.44 -22.58 -18.61
CA ILE A 99 -10.87 -22.56 -18.90
C ILE A 99 -11.11 -22.77 -20.40
N ASP A 100 -11.38 -24.02 -20.80
CA ASP A 100 -11.76 -24.36 -22.17
C ASP A 100 -12.98 -23.55 -22.62
N GLY A 101 -12.88 -22.92 -23.80
CA GLY A 101 -13.93 -22.07 -24.38
C GLY A 101 -13.86 -20.59 -24.01
N THR A 102 -12.95 -20.18 -23.11
CA THR A 102 -12.73 -18.77 -22.79
C THR A 102 -11.72 -18.18 -23.75
N ILE A 103 -12.20 -17.69 -24.90
CA ILE A 103 -11.44 -16.70 -25.67
C ILE A 103 -11.68 -15.36 -24.99
N SER A 104 -10.99 -15.10 -23.86
CA SER A 104 -10.80 -13.74 -23.41
C SER A 104 -9.99 -13.05 -24.50
N GLY A 105 -10.69 -12.53 -25.51
CA GLY A 105 -10.06 -11.98 -26.70
C GLY A 105 -9.05 -10.90 -26.29
N PRO A 106 -7.99 -10.69 -27.08
CA PRO A 106 -6.92 -9.74 -26.75
C PRO A 106 -7.44 -8.33 -26.42
N GLY A 107 -8.61 -7.94 -26.96
CA GLY A 107 -9.29 -6.69 -26.62
C GLY A 107 -9.84 -6.60 -25.19
N LEU A 108 -10.38 -7.68 -24.61
CA LEU A 108 -10.89 -7.67 -23.23
C LEU A 108 -9.74 -7.57 -22.22
N VAL A 109 -8.66 -8.32 -22.45
CA VAL A 109 -7.44 -8.26 -21.64
C VAL A 109 -6.83 -6.85 -21.69
N LEU A 110 -6.83 -6.20 -22.86
CA LEU A 110 -6.34 -4.84 -23.01
C LEU A 110 -7.19 -3.82 -22.24
N VAL A 111 -8.52 -3.90 -22.34
CA VAL A 111 -9.44 -2.98 -21.64
C VAL A 111 -9.33 -3.14 -20.13
N GLU A 112 -9.34 -4.38 -19.64
CA GLU A 112 -9.15 -4.67 -18.22
C GLU A 112 -7.77 -4.22 -17.74
N GLY A 113 -6.72 -4.47 -18.53
CA GLY A 113 -5.37 -3.99 -18.25
C GLY A 113 -5.29 -2.47 -18.14
N ILE A 114 -5.89 -1.73 -19.08
CA ILE A 114 -5.94 -0.26 -19.03
C ILE A 114 -6.67 0.21 -17.77
N PHE A 115 -7.81 -0.40 -17.43
CA PHE A 115 -8.56 -0.05 -16.24
C PHE A 115 -7.72 -0.21 -14.97
N TRP A 116 -7.10 -1.38 -14.79
CA TRP A 116 -6.29 -1.66 -13.60
C TRP A 116 -5.02 -0.81 -13.53
N GLU A 117 -4.39 -0.49 -14.66
CA GLU A 117 -3.25 0.43 -14.70
C GLU A 117 -3.66 1.85 -14.29
N VAL A 118 -4.80 2.35 -14.79
CA VAL A 118 -5.35 3.64 -14.35
C VAL A 118 -5.64 3.62 -12.85
N ALA A 119 -6.24 2.55 -12.33
CA ALA A 119 -6.48 2.38 -10.90
C ALA A 119 -5.16 2.38 -10.10
N ALA A 120 -4.11 1.72 -10.61
CA ALA A 120 -2.78 1.70 -9.98
C ALA A 120 -2.16 3.10 -9.90
N ILE A 121 -2.28 3.89 -10.97
CA ILE A 121 -1.81 5.28 -11.02
C ILE A 121 -2.56 6.15 -10.01
N VAL A 122 -3.90 6.03 -9.97
CA VAL A 122 -4.73 6.77 -9.02
C VAL A 122 -4.40 6.37 -7.58
N ALA A 123 -4.23 5.08 -7.31
CA ALA A 123 -3.80 4.58 -6.00
C ALA A 123 -2.42 5.12 -5.62
N ALA A 124 -1.45 5.10 -6.53
CA ALA A 124 -0.12 5.66 -6.30
C ALA A 124 -0.17 7.15 -5.94
N ALA A 125 -1.00 7.94 -6.64
CA ALA A 125 -1.23 9.34 -6.34
C ALA A 125 -1.88 9.53 -4.96
N GLY A 126 -2.93 8.76 -4.64
CA GLY A 126 -3.57 8.80 -3.33
C GLY A 126 -2.63 8.45 -2.19
N LEU A 127 -1.80 7.41 -2.34
CA LEU A 127 -0.82 6.98 -1.34
C LEU A 127 0.30 8.01 -1.16
N ALA A 128 0.77 8.62 -2.24
CA ALA A 128 1.71 9.75 -2.17
C ALA A 128 1.09 10.95 -1.43
N ALA A 129 -0.23 11.17 -1.59
CA ALA A 129 -0.97 12.18 -0.85
C ALA A 129 -1.04 11.93 0.62
N VAL A 130 -1.49 10.73 0.99
CA VAL A 130 -1.54 10.31 2.39
C VAL A 130 -0.15 10.45 3.00
N ARG A 131 0.91 9.99 2.32
CA ARG A 131 2.29 10.12 2.79
C ARG A 131 2.73 11.57 3.00
N ARG A 132 2.33 12.48 2.12
CA ARG A 132 2.62 13.92 2.26
C ARG A 132 1.81 14.53 3.40
N LEU A 133 0.53 14.20 3.53
CA LEU A 133 -0.33 14.72 4.60
C LEU A 133 0.13 14.23 5.98
N ILE A 134 0.69 13.03 6.08
CA ILE A 134 1.36 12.52 7.28
C ILE A 134 2.56 13.40 7.69
N SER A 135 3.10 14.27 6.83
CA SER A 135 4.13 15.24 7.24
C SER A 135 3.58 16.58 7.72
N VAL A 136 2.26 16.80 7.65
CA VAL A 136 1.61 18.05 8.07
C VAL A 136 1.28 18.00 9.56
N ASP A 137 1.54 19.07 10.29
CA ASP A 137 1.21 19.13 11.73
C ASP A 137 -0.29 19.30 12.01
N GLY A 138 -0.68 18.98 13.24
CA GLY A 138 -2.07 19.03 13.69
C GLY A 138 -2.96 17.88 13.17
N LEU A 139 -4.27 18.14 13.19
CA LEU A 139 -5.33 17.14 12.95
C LEU A 139 -5.25 16.49 11.58
N VAL A 140 -4.85 17.23 10.54
CA VAL A 140 -4.73 16.71 9.17
C VAL A 140 -3.70 15.59 9.11
N GLY A 141 -2.54 15.76 9.75
CA GLY A 141 -1.52 14.72 9.82
C GLY A 141 -1.96 13.51 10.65
N MET A 142 -2.71 13.72 11.72
CA MET A 142 -3.28 12.62 12.52
C MET A 142 -4.28 11.81 11.70
N ALA A 143 -5.21 12.47 11.02
CA ALA A 143 -6.19 11.82 10.15
C ALA A 143 -5.52 11.06 9.00
N ALA A 144 -4.50 11.66 8.37
CA ALA A 144 -3.74 11.00 7.31
C ALA A 144 -2.98 9.77 7.80
N THR A 145 -2.43 9.80 9.03
CA THR A 145 -1.77 8.63 9.64
C THR A 145 -2.75 7.48 9.86
N ALA A 146 -3.99 7.77 10.26
CA ALA A 146 -5.02 6.76 10.48
C ALA A 146 -5.71 6.29 9.18
N ALA A 147 -5.67 7.09 8.11
CA ALA A 147 -6.49 6.89 6.92
C ALA A 147 -6.35 5.49 6.28
N LEU A 148 -5.12 5.06 5.97
CA LEU A 148 -4.91 3.76 5.33
C LEU A 148 -5.24 2.58 6.26
N PRO A 149 -4.76 2.54 7.53
CA PRO A 149 -5.18 1.50 8.46
C PRO A 149 -6.69 1.42 8.68
N THR A 150 -7.37 2.58 8.81
CA THR A 150 -8.83 2.63 8.96
C THR A 150 -9.54 2.11 7.70
N TYR A 151 -9.06 2.47 6.51
CA TYR A 151 -9.60 1.93 5.26
C TYR A 151 -9.45 0.41 5.18
N ILE A 152 -8.28 -0.13 5.53
CA ILE A 152 -8.03 -1.57 5.53
C ILE A 152 -8.95 -2.28 6.53
N ALA A 153 -9.11 -1.74 7.74
CA ALA A 153 -10.03 -2.29 8.73
C ALA A 153 -11.49 -2.30 8.22
N TYR A 154 -11.93 -1.20 7.60
CA TYR A 154 -13.26 -1.08 7.01
C TYR A 154 -13.48 -2.07 5.85
N SER A 155 -12.50 -2.20 4.96
CA SER A 155 -12.57 -3.15 3.85
C SER A 155 -12.62 -4.60 4.36
N ALA A 156 -11.75 -4.96 5.31
CA ALA A 156 -11.75 -6.29 5.94
C ALA A 156 -13.09 -6.62 6.61
N TRP A 157 -13.65 -5.66 7.36
CA TRP A 157 -14.99 -5.80 7.95
C TRP A 157 -16.07 -6.04 6.88
N THR A 158 -16.02 -5.30 5.78
CA THR A 158 -16.99 -5.40 4.69
C THR A 158 -16.87 -6.72 3.94
N ALA A 159 -15.63 -7.16 3.65
CA ALA A 159 -15.37 -8.46 3.05
C ALA A 159 -15.93 -9.60 3.91
N ARG A 160 -15.67 -9.58 5.23
CA ARG A 160 -16.23 -10.56 6.18
C ARG A 160 -17.75 -10.56 6.19
N ARG A 161 -18.35 -9.37 6.31
CA ARG A 161 -19.81 -9.21 6.34
C ARG A 161 -20.47 -9.76 5.07
N ASN A 162 -19.85 -9.51 3.91
CA ASN A 162 -20.38 -9.95 2.63
C ASN A 162 -20.23 -11.47 2.47
N ALA A 163 -19.11 -12.06 2.90
CA ALA A 163 -18.91 -13.51 2.90
C ALA A 163 -19.99 -14.23 3.70
N VAL A 164 -20.20 -13.80 4.96
CA VAL A 164 -21.22 -14.36 5.86
C VAL A 164 -22.64 -14.20 5.30
N ARG A 165 -22.96 -13.03 4.72
CA ARG A 165 -24.31 -12.77 4.16
C ARG A 165 -24.61 -13.57 2.90
N ALA A 166 -23.58 -13.86 2.10
CA ALA A 166 -23.73 -14.63 0.87
C ALA A 166 -23.86 -16.15 1.13
N GLY A 167 -23.77 -16.60 2.39
CA GLY A 167 -23.64 -18.02 2.71
C GLY A 167 -22.33 -18.62 2.18
N ASN A 168 -21.36 -17.77 1.82
CA ASN A 168 -20.06 -18.17 1.34
C ASN A 168 -19.10 -18.15 2.52
N ASP A 169 -19.11 -19.24 3.28
CA ASP A 169 -18.18 -19.48 4.38
C ASP A 169 -16.81 -19.86 3.82
N ASP A 170 -16.15 -18.95 3.13
CA ASP A 170 -14.76 -19.10 2.71
C ASP A 170 -13.87 -18.94 3.96
N PRO A 171 -13.41 -20.03 4.61
CA PRO A 171 -12.68 -19.93 5.88
C PRO A 171 -11.40 -19.12 5.73
N ALA A 172 -10.75 -19.14 4.55
CA ALA A 172 -9.57 -18.31 4.32
C ALA A 172 -9.86 -16.81 4.44
N LEU A 173 -10.97 -16.37 3.84
CA LEU A 173 -11.34 -14.96 3.89
C LEU A 173 -11.77 -14.56 5.30
N ILE A 174 -12.46 -15.45 6.01
CA ILE A 174 -12.89 -15.21 7.38
C ILE A 174 -11.69 -15.06 8.32
N ASP A 175 -10.69 -15.97 8.32
CA ASP A 175 -9.59 -15.80 9.28
C ASP A 175 -8.66 -14.65 8.89
N VAL A 176 -8.43 -14.40 7.59
CA VAL A 176 -7.68 -13.20 7.16
C VAL A 176 -8.36 -11.94 7.66
N THR A 177 -9.67 -11.81 7.50
CA THR A 177 -10.40 -10.62 7.96
C THR A 177 -10.49 -10.52 9.49
N ASN A 178 -10.59 -11.66 10.20
CA ASN A 178 -10.56 -11.71 11.66
C ASN A 178 -9.21 -11.25 12.24
N VAL A 179 -8.11 -11.47 11.53
CA VAL A 179 -6.77 -11.00 11.93
C VAL A 179 -6.52 -9.57 11.47
N LEU A 180 -6.82 -9.27 10.20
CA LEU A 180 -6.47 -8.01 9.56
C LEU A 180 -7.25 -6.83 10.15
N LEU A 181 -8.52 -7.02 10.49
CA LEU A 181 -9.36 -5.98 11.08
C LEU A 181 -8.78 -5.45 12.40
N PRO A 182 -8.58 -6.27 13.45
CA PRO A 182 -8.03 -5.77 14.71
C PRO A 182 -6.59 -5.28 14.53
N ALA A 183 -5.76 -5.96 13.72
CA ALA A 183 -4.40 -5.53 13.46
C ALA A 183 -4.34 -4.11 12.85
N ALA A 184 -5.17 -3.83 11.84
CA ALA A 184 -5.21 -2.52 11.19
C ALA A 184 -5.71 -1.43 12.14
N LEU A 185 -6.69 -1.72 13.00
CA LEU A 185 -7.16 -0.77 14.03
C LEU A 185 -6.05 -0.46 15.05
N ILE A 186 -5.35 -1.49 15.54
CA ILE A 186 -4.23 -1.32 16.50
C ILE A 186 -3.12 -0.49 15.87
N VAL A 187 -2.71 -0.81 14.64
CA VAL A 187 -1.68 -0.04 13.92
C VAL A 187 -2.10 1.43 13.75
N GLY A 188 -3.35 1.68 13.35
CA GLY A 188 -3.88 3.05 13.21
C GLY A 188 -3.86 3.81 14.54
N ALA A 189 -4.29 3.17 15.63
CA ALA A 189 -4.29 3.76 16.96
C ALA A 189 -2.87 4.07 17.45
N VAL A 190 -1.95 3.10 17.36
CA VAL A 190 -0.55 3.25 17.79
C VAL A 190 0.15 4.34 16.98
N ALA A 191 -0.01 4.35 15.65
CA ALA A 191 0.61 5.36 14.80
C ALA A 191 0.09 6.78 15.10
N THR A 192 -1.21 6.91 15.38
CA THR A 192 -1.83 8.18 15.76
C THR A 192 -1.32 8.65 17.12
N LEU A 193 -1.33 7.77 18.14
CA LEU A 193 -0.83 8.07 19.48
C LEU A 193 0.65 8.49 19.47
N ALA A 194 1.50 7.72 18.76
CA ALA A 194 2.91 8.06 18.61
C ALA A 194 3.08 9.47 18.03
N ARG A 195 2.25 9.84 17.05
CA ARG A 195 2.25 11.19 16.49
C ARG A 195 1.87 12.25 17.52
N VAL A 196 0.76 12.06 18.25
CA VAL A 196 0.33 13.00 19.31
C VAL A 196 1.47 13.25 20.31
N MET A 197 2.15 12.19 20.73
CA MET A 197 3.28 12.28 21.67
C MET A 197 4.47 13.05 21.08
N THR A 198 4.79 12.86 19.79
CA THR A 198 5.87 13.63 19.12
C THR A 198 5.55 15.12 18.99
N GLN A 199 4.27 15.48 18.80
CA GLN A 199 3.85 16.88 18.71
C GLN A 199 3.87 17.56 20.09
N GLN A 200 3.36 16.89 21.13
CA GLN A 200 3.37 17.41 22.50
C GLN A 200 4.80 17.61 23.05
N SER A 201 5.71 16.68 22.77
CA SER A 201 7.12 16.81 23.19
C SER A 201 7.85 17.96 22.49
N SER A 202 7.47 18.27 21.25
CA SER A 202 8.03 19.41 20.50
C SER A 202 7.50 20.75 21.05
N GLN A 203 6.22 20.82 21.41
CA GLN A 203 5.64 22.01 22.06
C GLN A 203 6.21 22.27 23.47
N ARG A 204 6.45 21.21 24.26
CA ARG A 204 7.05 21.32 25.61
C ARG A 204 8.51 21.80 25.63
N LYS A 205 9.23 21.72 24.52
CA LYS A 205 10.61 22.26 24.41
C LYS A 205 10.66 23.74 24.01
N SER A 206 9.51 24.35 23.71
CA SER A 206 9.40 25.76 23.32
C SER A 206 8.81 26.75 24.37
N PRO A 207 8.75 26.50 25.69
CA PRO A 207 8.38 27.52 26.66
C PRO A 207 9.65 28.20 27.20
N GLY A 208 10.07 29.33 26.60
CA GLY A 208 11.20 30.08 27.16
C GLY A 208 11.72 31.30 26.37
N ALA A 209 11.07 31.74 25.29
CA ALA A 209 11.57 32.88 24.50
C ALA A 209 10.97 34.25 24.90
N ASP A 210 9.87 34.29 25.68
CA ASP A 210 9.06 35.53 25.79
C ASP A 210 8.91 36.10 27.21
N VAL A 211 9.85 35.87 28.14
CA VAL A 211 9.82 36.54 29.46
C VAL A 211 11.20 37.09 29.82
N SER A 212 11.71 38.04 29.04
CA SER A 212 12.78 38.95 29.49
C SER A 212 12.90 40.20 28.62
N MET A 213 11.82 40.95 28.44
CA MET A 213 11.91 42.37 28.09
C MET A 213 10.75 43.07 28.79
N ASP A 214 11.05 43.56 29.99
CA ASP A 214 10.56 44.81 30.57
C ASP A 214 11.18 44.89 31.98
N ALA A 215 12.39 45.45 31.99
CA ALA A 215 13.10 45.93 33.17
C ALA A 215 13.05 47.46 33.19
#